data_AF-A0A1A9B3S9-F1
#
_entry.id   AF-A0A1A9B3S9-F1
#
_cell.length_a   1.000
_cell.length_b   1.000
_cell.length_c   1.000
_cell.angle_alpha   90.00
_cell.angle_beta   90.00
_cell.angle_gamma   90.00
#
_symmetry.space_group_name_H-M   'P 1'
#
loop_
_entity.id
_entity.type
_entity.pdbx_description
1 polymer ?
#
loop_
_entity_poly.entity_id
_entity_poly.type
_entity_poly.pdbx_seq_one_letter_code
_entity_poly.pdbx_strand_id
1 'polypeptide(L)'
;MAADRLSPGLLRRLLDVEEHRSDRALLRAARDSSVTLPHLVLSLLEREGTTLGSGSSDELRRARQRAARYRDILTRARELADVRVLKGPSLAARYPAGVLRPVGDLDLVVADEAGLWRVAHAVLDAYPVEHLDLTLLRDDVRQHVMVGLSWPADDPLLDRDVKVELSTTALPGNGRDVPARRRLPDDPWLADLLTLAEEGLQRRFTPKDVVDVLVLIDAAHPVPDDAAIVAVARDNHLAPELAQLLARCSPVLPADRRDGLDAALACAVAEERARRAAQPDPADPSAVAATPEERLRAGQPVYGMVLRRATRPELTLSRLHTPEPDLTLLRTPVADALMVTGQLVDSHLYDRAQRALATLDGAR
;
A
#
# COMPACT_ATOMS: atom_id res chain seq x y z
N MET A 1 -15.02 -13.78 26.50
CA MET A 1 -15.56 -14.14 25.17
C MET A 1 -14.92 -13.26 24.09
N ALA A 2 -13.64 -13.46 23.75
CA ALA A 2 -12.93 -12.65 22.75
C ALA A 2 -12.49 -13.46 21.51
N ALA A 3 -12.54 -14.79 21.55
CA ALA A 3 -11.91 -15.65 20.54
C ALA A 3 -12.74 -15.92 19.26
N ASP A 4 -14.03 -15.57 19.20
CA ASP A 4 -14.94 -16.00 18.11
C ASP A 4 -15.32 -14.92 17.09
N ARG A 5 -14.60 -13.78 17.04
CA ARG A 5 -14.98 -12.70 16.10
C ARG A 5 -14.62 -13.01 14.65
N LEU A 6 -13.48 -13.66 14.41
CA LEU A 6 -13.05 -14.04 13.06
C LEU A 6 -13.39 -15.51 12.81
N SER A 7 -14.46 -15.74 12.04
CA SER A 7 -15.00 -17.06 11.70
C SER A 7 -15.48 -17.09 10.23
N PRO A 8 -15.68 -18.28 9.63
CA PRO A 8 -16.34 -18.42 8.34
C PRO A 8 -17.75 -17.83 8.31
N GLY A 9 -18.46 -17.81 9.45
CA GLY A 9 -19.78 -17.16 9.56
C GLY A 9 -19.70 -15.64 9.38
N LEU A 10 -18.68 -14.99 9.96
CA LEU A 10 -18.40 -13.57 9.68
C LEU A 10 -18.11 -13.36 8.19
N LEU A 11 -17.22 -14.16 7.60
CA LEU A 11 -16.86 -14.00 6.19
C LEU A 11 -18.03 -14.22 5.24
N ARG A 12 -18.92 -15.17 5.55
CA ARG A 12 -20.19 -15.36 4.84
C ARG A 12 -21.02 -14.08 4.83
N ARG A 13 -21.23 -13.46 5.99
CA ARG A 13 -21.96 -12.18 6.08
C ARG A 13 -21.29 -11.05 5.28
N LEU A 14 -19.95 -10.93 5.37
CA LEU A 14 -19.22 -9.88 4.66
C LEU A 14 -19.19 -10.08 3.14
N LEU A 15 -19.29 -11.33 2.67
CA LEU A 15 -19.30 -11.70 1.26
C LEU A 15 -20.71 -11.96 0.72
N ASP A 16 -21.75 -11.66 1.50
CA ASP A 16 -23.15 -11.89 1.14
C ASP A 16 -23.45 -13.34 0.71
N VAL A 17 -22.87 -14.30 1.43
CA VAL A 17 -23.08 -15.74 1.23
C VAL A 17 -24.04 -16.23 2.30
N GLU A 18 -25.19 -16.78 1.89
CA GLU A 18 -26.18 -17.33 2.82
C GLU A 18 -25.57 -18.44 3.70
N GLU A 19 -25.96 -18.48 4.98
CA GLU A 19 -25.34 -19.34 6.00
C GLU A 19 -25.38 -20.84 5.65
N HIS A 20 -26.46 -21.29 5.03
CA HIS A 20 -26.67 -22.68 4.65
C HIS A 20 -25.87 -23.12 3.40
N ARG A 21 -25.13 -22.20 2.76
CA ARG A 21 -24.35 -22.50 1.56
C ARG A 21 -23.00 -23.13 1.95
N SER A 22 -22.57 -24.07 1.11
CA SER A 22 -21.31 -24.81 1.30
C SER A 22 -20.08 -23.91 1.41
N ASP A 23 -19.01 -24.39 2.06
CA ASP A 23 -17.71 -23.70 2.11
C ASP A 23 -17.12 -23.42 0.72
N ARG A 24 -17.45 -24.25 -0.27
CA ARG A 24 -17.09 -24.00 -1.67
C ARG A 24 -17.71 -22.70 -2.21
N ALA A 25 -18.95 -22.38 -1.81
CA ALA A 25 -19.61 -21.14 -2.19
C ALA A 25 -18.91 -19.94 -1.53
N LEU A 26 -18.54 -20.07 -0.25
CA LEU A 26 -17.76 -19.06 0.46
C LEU A 26 -16.40 -18.81 -0.22
N LEU A 27 -15.67 -19.88 -0.55
CA LEU A 27 -14.36 -19.77 -1.22
C LEU A 27 -14.47 -19.12 -2.60
N ARG A 28 -15.54 -19.43 -3.36
CA ARG A 28 -15.81 -18.78 -4.65
C ARG A 28 -16.07 -17.28 -4.48
N ALA A 29 -16.95 -16.90 -3.55
CA ALA A 29 -17.21 -15.49 -3.28
C ALA A 29 -15.95 -14.74 -2.82
N ALA A 30 -15.08 -15.39 -2.05
CA ALA A 30 -13.80 -14.83 -1.66
C ALA A 30 -12.89 -14.57 -2.88
N ARG A 31 -12.81 -15.51 -3.84
CA ARG A 31 -12.05 -15.33 -5.09
C ARG A 31 -12.59 -14.19 -5.94
N ASP A 32 -13.92 -14.09 -6.05
CA ASP A 32 -14.60 -13.04 -6.82
C ASP A 32 -14.36 -11.65 -6.19
N SER A 33 -14.16 -11.58 -4.87
CA SER A 33 -13.87 -10.33 -4.15
C SER A 33 -12.40 -9.91 -4.23
N SER A 34 -11.46 -10.85 -4.06
CA SER A 34 -10.02 -10.57 -4.10
C SER A 34 -9.22 -11.84 -4.27
N VAL A 35 -8.11 -11.77 -4.99
CA VAL A 35 -7.22 -12.92 -5.20
C VAL A 35 -6.58 -13.46 -3.90
N THR A 36 -6.44 -12.64 -2.85
CA THR A 36 -5.77 -13.04 -1.61
C THR A 36 -6.73 -13.45 -0.49
N LEU A 37 -8.01 -13.08 -0.61
CA LEU A 37 -9.02 -13.40 0.40
C LEU A 37 -9.29 -14.91 0.57
N PRO A 38 -9.19 -15.76 -0.48
CA PRO A 38 -9.23 -17.22 -0.34
C PRO A 38 -8.27 -17.76 0.73
N HIS A 39 -7.09 -17.18 0.88
CA HIS A 39 -6.09 -17.63 1.86
C HIS A 39 -6.61 -17.51 3.29
N LEU A 40 -7.35 -16.44 3.59
CA LEU A 40 -7.98 -16.25 4.89
C LEU A 40 -9.06 -17.29 5.13
N VAL A 41 -9.95 -17.49 4.16
CA VAL A 41 -11.03 -18.50 4.23
C VAL A 41 -10.44 -19.89 4.48
N LEU A 42 -9.44 -20.30 3.69
CA LEU A 42 -8.80 -21.61 3.83
C LEU A 42 -8.14 -21.80 5.20
N SER A 43 -7.43 -20.77 5.71
CA SER A 43 -6.81 -20.85 7.03
C SER A 43 -7.82 -20.92 8.17
N LEU A 44 -8.97 -20.24 8.05
CA LEU A 44 -10.06 -20.31 9.02
C LEU A 44 -10.72 -21.69 9.01
N LEU A 45 -11.03 -22.22 7.83
CA LEU A 45 -11.61 -23.56 7.69
C LEU A 45 -10.67 -24.63 8.26
N GLU A 46 -9.37 -24.57 7.96
CA GLU A 46 -8.39 -25.48 8.54
C GLU A 46 -8.34 -25.38 10.07
N ARG A 47 -8.39 -24.16 10.63
CA ARG A 47 -8.42 -23.93 12.08
C ARG A 47 -9.67 -24.52 12.73
N GLU A 48 -10.81 -24.47 12.05
CA GLU A 48 -12.08 -25.04 12.53
C GLU A 48 -12.18 -26.57 12.31
N GLY A 49 -11.11 -27.21 11.83
CA GLY A 49 -11.04 -28.65 11.65
C GLY A 49 -11.59 -29.15 10.32
N THR A 50 -11.94 -28.27 9.38
CA THR A 50 -12.33 -28.67 8.03
C THR A 50 -11.14 -29.28 7.30
N THR A 51 -11.31 -30.51 6.83
CA THR A 51 -10.28 -31.20 6.03
C THR A 51 -10.17 -30.54 4.65
N LEU A 52 -9.01 -29.95 4.35
CA LEU A 52 -8.72 -29.37 3.04
C LEU A 52 -8.24 -30.45 2.06
N GLY A 53 -8.78 -30.43 0.84
CA GLY A 53 -8.26 -31.25 -0.26
C GLY A 53 -6.90 -30.73 -0.76
N SER A 54 -6.18 -31.55 -1.53
CA SER A 54 -4.80 -31.26 -1.96
C SER A 54 -4.63 -29.87 -2.58
N GLY A 55 -5.51 -29.47 -3.51
CA GLY A 55 -5.44 -28.16 -4.16
C GLY A 55 -5.58 -26.97 -3.18
N SER A 56 -6.52 -27.06 -2.24
CA SER A 56 -6.71 -26.04 -1.21
C SER A 56 -5.56 -26.00 -0.20
N SER A 57 -5.04 -27.17 0.18
CA SER A 57 -3.88 -27.29 1.06
C SER A 57 -2.63 -26.70 0.42
N ASP A 58 -2.40 -26.95 -0.87
CA ASP A 58 -1.27 -26.40 -1.62
C ASP A 58 -1.37 -24.88 -1.78
N GLU A 59 -2.56 -24.35 -2.08
CA GLU A 59 -2.79 -22.90 -2.13
C GLU A 59 -2.48 -22.23 -0.79
N LEU A 60 -3.00 -22.78 0.32
CA LEU A 60 -2.73 -22.25 1.66
C LEU A 60 -1.24 -22.35 2.02
N ARG A 61 -0.57 -23.45 1.63
CA ARG A 61 0.89 -23.61 1.82
C ARG A 61 1.68 -22.55 1.07
N ARG A 62 1.38 -22.28 -0.21
CA ARG A 62 2.06 -21.23 -1.00
C ARG A 62 1.80 -19.83 -0.41
N ALA A 63 0.58 -19.57 0.07
CA ALA A 63 0.28 -18.32 0.78
C ALA A 63 1.10 -18.16 2.08
N ARG A 64 1.28 -19.23 2.87
CA ARG A 64 2.15 -19.24 4.06
C ARG A 64 3.62 -18.99 3.70
N GLN A 65 4.10 -19.61 2.63
CA GLN A 65 5.47 -19.42 2.12
C GLN A 65 5.70 -17.97 1.69
N ARG A 66 4.74 -17.35 1.00
CA ARG A 66 4.78 -15.92 0.66
C ARG A 66 4.85 -15.04 1.91
N ALA A 67 4.01 -15.29 2.91
CA ALA A 67 4.04 -14.53 4.15
C ALA A 67 5.37 -14.69 4.90
N ALA A 68 5.98 -15.88 4.88
CA ALA A 68 7.32 -16.10 5.41
C ALA A 68 8.38 -15.31 4.63
N ARG A 69 8.35 -15.36 3.30
CA ARG A 69 9.25 -14.59 2.42
C ARG A 69 9.19 -13.09 2.72
N TYR A 70 8.01 -12.51 2.89
CA TYR A 70 7.87 -11.10 3.26
C TYR A 70 8.41 -10.77 4.66
N ARG A 71 8.28 -11.68 5.64
CA ARG A 71 8.92 -11.49 6.96
C ARG A 71 10.44 -11.51 6.85
N ASP A 72 11.01 -12.41 6.04
CA ASP A 72 12.46 -12.50 5.85
C ASP A 72 13.01 -11.24 5.17
N ILE A 73 12.31 -10.73 4.14
CA ILE A 73 12.64 -9.46 3.48
C ILE A 73 12.60 -8.29 4.47
N LEU A 74 11.54 -8.20 5.29
CA LEU A 74 11.41 -7.15 6.30
C LEU A 74 12.55 -7.19 7.33
N THR A 75 12.94 -8.38 7.80
CA THR A 75 14.05 -8.54 8.74
C THR A 75 15.35 -8.02 8.15
N ARG A 76 15.69 -8.44 6.93
CA ARG A 76 16.89 -7.96 6.22
C ARG A 76 16.83 -6.45 5.95
N ALA A 77 15.68 -5.91 5.58
CA ALA A 77 15.52 -4.48 5.35
C ALA A 77 15.81 -3.66 6.61
N ARG A 78 15.38 -4.15 7.78
CA ARG A 78 15.65 -3.51 9.09
C ARG A 78 17.11 -3.57 9.53
N GLU A 79 17.88 -4.53 9.05
CA GLU A 79 19.34 -4.58 9.28
C GLU A 79 20.08 -3.51 8.47
N LEU A 80 19.48 -3.07 7.36
CA LEU A 80 20.11 -2.14 6.42
C LEU A 80 19.72 -0.68 6.66
N ALA A 81 18.49 -0.42 7.10
CA ALA A 81 17.99 0.94 7.27
C ALA A 81 16.92 1.03 8.37
N ASP A 82 16.60 2.26 8.78
CA ASP A 82 15.42 2.53 9.59
C ASP A 82 14.16 2.34 8.74
N VAL A 83 13.51 1.19 8.94
CA VAL A 83 12.38 0.71 8.15
C VAL A 83 11.16 0.51 9.05
N ARG A 84 10.07 1.21 8.71
CA ARG A 84 8.74 0.97 9.25
C ARG A 84 7.92 0.18 8.23
N VAL A 85 7.16 -0.80 8.72
CA VAL A 85 6.23 -1.55 7.88
C VAL A 85 4.89 -0.84 7.83
N LEU A 86 4.28 -0.76 6.66
CA LEU A 86 2.88 -0.34 6.52
C LEU A 86 1.99 -1.58 6.55
N LYS A 87 0.95 -1.58 7.37
CA LYS A 87 -0.15 -2.57 7.44
C LYS A 87 0.28 -4.03 7.53
N GLY A 88 0.78 -4.64 6.44
CA GLY A 88 0.83 -6.07 6.17
C GLY A 88 1.28 -6.94 7.35
N PRO A 89 2.60 -7.03 7.61
CA PRO A 89 3.15 -7.73 8.77
C PRO A 89 2.64 -7.23 10.14
N SER A 90 2.38 -5.93 10.32
CA SER A 90 1.90 -5.38 11.58
C SER A 90 0.50 -5.91 11.95
N LEU A 91 -0.46 -5.79 11.02
CA LEU A 91 -1.80 -6.33 11.15
C LEU A 91 -1.79 -7.86 11.22
N ALA A 92 -0.96 -8.53 10.42
CA ALA A 92 -0.87 -9.99 10.44
C ALA A 92 -0.51 -10.55 11.82
N ALA A 93 0.30 -9.84 12.61
CA ALA A 93 0.65 -10.25 13.97
C ALA A 93 -0.54 -10.23 14.96
N ARG A 94 -1.63 -9.55 14.61
CA ARG A 94 -2.87 -9.48 15.41
C ARG A 94 -3.90 -10.53 15.02
N TYR A 95 -3.71 -11.21 13.88
CA TYR A 95 -4.61 -12.30 13.49
C TYR A 95 -4.47 -13.47 14.46
N PRO A 96 -5.56 -14.21 14.76
CA PRO A 96 -5.48 -15.37 15.63
C PRO A 96 -4.46 -16.41 15.12
N ALA A 97 -3.83 -17.13 16.05
CA ALA A 97 -2.89 -18.19 15.69
C ALA A 97 -3.51 -19.18 14.69
N GLY A 98 -2.72 -19.56 13.68
CA GLY A 98 -3.16 -20.45 12.59
C GLY A 98 -3.94 -19.76 11.47
N VAL A 99 -4.47 -18.55 11.69
CA VAL A 99 -5.21 -17.77 10.68
C VAL A 99 -4.27 -16.87 9.92
N LEU A 100 -4.34 -16.93 8.58
CA LEU A 100 -3.48 -16.17 7.70
C LEU A 100 -4.18 -14.88 7.26
N ARG A 101 -3.56 -13.73 7.55
CA ARG A 101 -3.96 -12.46 6.93
C ARG A 101 -3.72 -12.50 5.42
N PRO A 102 -4.67 -12.05 4.58
CA PRO A 102 -4.41 -11.83 3.16
C PRO A 102 -3.31 -10.78 2.93
N VAL A 103 -2.23 -11.15 2.23
CA VAL A 103 -1.12 -10.25 1.87
C VAL A 103 -0.82 -10.38 0.38
N GLY A 104 -0.88 -9.27 -0.36
CA GLY A 104 -0.51 -9.19 -1.77
C GLY A 104 0.94 -8.77 -1.97
N ASP A 105 1.34 -7.74 -1.24
CA ASP A 105 2.62 -7.02 -1.32
C ASP A 105 3.19 -6.74 0.09
N LEU A 106 4.47 -6.34 0.10
CA LEU A 106 5.16 -5.84 1.28
C LEU A 106 5.47 -4.35 1.10
N ASP A 107 4.78 -3.50 1.85
CA ASP A 107 4.96 -2.05 1.80
C ASP A 107 5.82 -1.56 2.96
N LEU A 108 6.94 -0.91 2.64
CA LEU A 108 7.96 -0.45 3.58
C LEU A 108 8.20 1.05 3.45
N VAL A 109 8.20 1.76 4.57
CA VAL A 109 8.66 3.15 4.66
C VAL A 109 10.08 3.16 5.19
N VAL A 110 10.96 3.81 4.44
CA VAL A 110 12.35 4.02 4.81
C VAL A 110 12.57 5.49 5.16
N ALA A 111 13.31 5.75 6.23
CA ALA A 111 13.46 7.11 6.79
C ALA A 111 14.00 8.13 5.77
N ASP A 112 14.90 7.68 4.89
CA ASP A 112 15.56 8.45 3.86
C ASP A 112 15.84 7.62 2.60
N GLU A 113 16.22 8.33 1.54
CA GLU A 113 16.43 7.76 0.21
C GLU A 113 17.68 6.87 0.12
N ALA A 114 18.74 7.17 0.86
CA ALA A 114 19.95 6.35 0.87
C ALA A 114 19.69 4.98 1.52
N GLY A 115 18.91 4.95 2.60
CA GLY A 115 18.37 3.72 3.17
C GLY A 115 17.49 2.97 2.18
N LEU A 116 16.59 3.65 1.48
CA LEU A 116 15.72 3.05 0.48
C LEU A 116 16.54 2.34 -0.60
N TRP A 117 17.58 2.97 -1.14
CA TRP A 117 18.41 2.35 -2.17
C TRP A 117 19.24 1.18 -1.64
N ARG A 118 19.74 1.23 -0.40
CA ARG A 118 20.40 0.07 0.24
C ARG A 118 19.46 -1.14 0.33
N VAL A 119 18.22 -0.92 0.75
CA VAL A 119 17.20 -1.98 0.80
C VAL A 119 16.85 -2.48 -0.61
N ALA A 120 16.66 -1.58 -1.58
CA ALA A 120 16.36 -1.95 -2.96
C ALA A 120 17.47 -2.82 -3.57
N HIS A 121 18.74 -2.45 -3.39
CA HIS A 121 19.88 -3.27 -3.82
C HIS A 121 19.87 -4.65 -3.19
N ALA A 122 19.66 -4.75 -1.87
CA ALA A 122 19.62 -6.05 -1.20
C ALA A 122 18.48 -6.95 -1.72
N VAL A 123 17.33 -6.37 -2.11
CA VAL A 123 16.24 -7.13 -2.75
C VAL A 123 16.63 -7.55 -4.17
N LEU A 124 17.20 -6.65 -4.98
CA LEU A 124 17.65 -6.93 -6.34
C LEU A 124 18.74 -8.02 -6.39
N ASP A 125 19.63 -8.05 -5.42
CA ASP A 125 20.72 -9.03 -5.34
C ASP A 125 20.22 -10.40 -4.86
N ALA A 126 19.18 -10.42 -4.02
CA ALA A 126 18.68 -11.65 -3.40
C ALA A 126 17.54 -12.33 -4.18
N TYR A 127 16.85 -11.59 -5.05
CA TYR A 127 15.64 -12.07 -5.74
C TYR A 127 15.69 -11.76 -7.24
N PRO A 128 15.06 -12.61 -8.08
CA PRO A 128 15.05 -12.43 -9.53
C PRO A 128 14.04 -11.35 -9.95
N VAL A 129 14.22 -10.11 -9.47
CA VAL A 129 13.35 -8.97 -9.80
C VAL A 129 13.28 -8.82 -11.32
N GLU A 130 12.07 -8.81 -11.89
CA GLU A 130 11.81 -8.64 -13.34
C GLU A 130 11.31 -7.23 -13.65
N HIS A 131 10.49 -6.66 -12.77
CA HIS A 131 9.93 -5.32 -12.92
C HIS A 131 10.40 -4.38 -11.83
N LEU A 132 10.66 -3.13 -12.23
CA LEU A 132 11.06 -2.04 -11.37
C LEU A 132 10.23 -0.82 -11.74
N ASP A 133 9.43 -0.34 -10.79
CA ASP A 133 8.59 0.86 -10.94
C ASP A 133 9.18 1.99 -10.11
N LEU A 134 9.24 3.19 -10.67
CA LEU A 134 9.70 4.39 -9.98
C LEU A 134 8.58 5.42 -9.94
N THR A 135 8.35 5.98 -8.75
CA THR A 135 7.43 7.12 -8.59
C THR A 135 8.12 8.19 -7.78
N LEU A 136 8.01 9.43 -8.27
CA LEU A 136 8.35 10.62 -7.52
C LEU A 136 7.07 11.32 -7.08
N LEU A 137 7.08 11.79 -5.85
CA LEU A 137 6.04 12.63 -5.26
C LEU A 137 6.72 13.78 -4.52
N ARG A 138 6.06 14.90 -4.33
CA ARG A 138 6.62 16.02 -3.59
C ARG A 138 5.56 16.58 -2.65
N ASP A 139 5.92 16.72 -1.37
CA ASP A 139 5.15 17.53 -0.43
C ASP A 139 5.73 18.95 -0.39
N ASP A 140 5.23 19.80 0.50
CA ASP A 140 5.70 21.18 0.67
C ASP A 140 7.17 21.28 1.13
N VAL A 141 7.74 20.20 1.68
CA VAL A 141 9.07 20.18 2.29
C VAL A 141 10.10 19.51 1.39
N ARG A 142 9.75 18.40 0.73
CA ARG A 142 10.72 17.56 0.01
C ARG A 142 10.10 16.68 -1.08
N GLN A 143 10.99 16.20 -1.93
CA GLN A 143 10.70 15.10 -2.84
C GLN A 143 10.78 13.76 -2.10
N HIS A 144 9.86 12.88 -2.44
CA HIS A 144 9.78 11.49 -2.03
C HIS A 144 9.99 10.58 -3.24
N VAL A 145 10.67 9.48 -2.98
CA VAL A 145 10.86 8.37 -3.92
C VAL A 145 10.06 7.17 -3.42
N MET A 146 9.38 6.51 -4.36
CA MET A 146 8.80 5.18 -4.19
C MET A 146 9.37 4.25 -5.26
N VAL A 147 9.65 3.00 -4.87
CA VAL A 147 10.20 1.96 -5.72
C VAL A 147 9.38 0.70 -5.56
N GLY A 148 8.74 0.26 -6.63
CA GLY A 148 8.12 -1.06 -6.72
C GLY A 148 9.10 -2.06 -7.31
N LEU A 149 9.31 -3.19 -6.64
CA LEU A 149 10.11 -4.32 -7.14
C LEU A 149 9.20 -5.54 -7.21
N SER A 150 9.08 -6.16 -8.38
CA SER A 150 8.31 -7.40 -8.51
C SER A 150 8.96 -8.47 -9.36
N TRP A 151 8.61 -9.71 -9.05
CA TRP A 151 9.06 -10.91 -9.76
C TRP A 151 8.00 -12.00 -9.71
N PRO A 152 8.03 -12.95 -10.68
CA PRO A 152 7.12 -14.08 -10.70
C PRO A 152 7.13 -14.86 -9.38
N ALA A 153 5.95 -15.31 -8.97
CA ALA A 153 5.82 -16.28 -7.89
C ALA A 153 6.33 -17.66 -8.32
N ASP A 154 6.44 -18.58 -7.34
CA ASP A 154 6.90 -19.95 -7.57
C ASP A 154 5.96 -20.70 -8.56
N ASP A 155 4.68 -20.35 -8.59
CA ASP A 155 3.71 -20.75 -9.62
C ASP A 155 3.04 -19.51 -10.25
N PRO A 156 3.59 -18.98 -11.35
CA PRO A 156 3.12 -17.72 -11.95
C PRO A 156 1.77 -17.85 -12.68
N LEU A 157 1.27 -19.07 -12.89
CA LEU A 157 -0.06 -19.29 -13.48
C LEU A 157 -1.17 -19.17 -12.43
N LEU A 158 -0.86 -19.48 -11.17
CA LEU A 158 -1.84 -19.51 -10.08
C LEU A 158 -1.70 -18.33 -9.13
N ASP A 159 -0.48 -17.86 -8.89
CA ASP A 159 -0.18 -16.87 -7.88
C ASP A 159 0.30 -15.55 -8.54
N ARG A 160 -0.10 -14.42 -7.96
CA ARG A 160 0.43 -13.11 -8.39
C ARG A 160 1.92 -13.01 -8.09
N ASP A 161 2.61 -12.16 -8.84
CA ASP A 161 3.98 -11.76 -8.54
C ASP A 161 4.22 -11.43 -7.07
N VAL A 162 5.43 -11.72 -6.61
CA VAL A 162 5.91 -11.17 -5.34
C VAL A 162 6.23 -9.71 -5.58
N LYS A 163 5.69 -8.82 -4.73
CA LYS A 163 5.90 -7.37 -4.84
C LYS A 163 6.40 -6.82 -3.50
N VAL A 164 7.46 -6.03 -3.57
CA VAL A 164 7.99 -5.22 -2.47
C VAL A 164 7.94 -3.77 -2.91
N GLU A 165 7.30 -2.92 -2.11
CA GLU A 165 7.26 -1.48 -2.33
C GLU A 165 8.06 -0.78 -1.23
N LEU A 166 9.01 0.06 -1.64
CA LEU A 166 9.83 0.86 -0.76
C LEU A 166 9.46 2.32 -0.97
N SER A 167 9.22 3.06 0.09
CA SER A 167 8.80 4.46 0.01
C SER A 167 9.51 5.31 1.05
N THR A 168 9.79 6.56 0.72
CA THR A 168 10.24 7.59 1.69
C THR A 168 9.07 8.42 2.24
N THR A 169 7.84 8.13 1.81
CA THR A 169 6.59 8.71 2.34
C THR A 169 5.73 7.61 2.96
N ALA A 170 5.05 7.91 4.07
CA ALA A 170 4.21 6.93 4.75
C ALA A 170 2.82 6.82 4.16
N LEU A 171 2.22 7.96 3.82
CA LEU A 171 0.85 8.05 3.32
C LEU A 171 0.88 8.91 2.05
N PRO A 172 0.84 8.32 0.85
CA PRO A 172 1.07 9.05 -0.40
C PRO A 172 -0.04 10.07 -0.74
N GLY A 173 -1.22 9.96 -0.13
CA GLY A 173 -2.36 10.80 -0.43
C GLY A 173 -3.04 10.37 -1.72
N ASN A 174 -3.75 11.30 -2.35
CA ASN A 174 -4.41 11.05 -3.65
C ASN A 174 -3.90 11.93 -4.79
N GLY A 175 -2.84 12.70 -4.55
CA GLY A 175 -2.27 13.63 -5.53
C GLY A 175 -3.27 14.70 -5.99
N ARG A 176 -4.26 15.03 -5.15
CA ARG A 176 -5.29 16.03 -5.44
C ARG A 176 -5.52 16.90 -4.21
N ASP A 177 -6.36 16.42 -3.29
CA ASP A 177 -6.84 17.19 -2.16
C ASP A 177 -6.25 16.73 -0.83
N VAL A 178 -5.72 15.50 -0.76
CA VAL A 178 -4.98 14.96 0.38
C VAL A 178 -3.49 14.86 0.00
N PRO A 179 -2.62 15.64 0.66
CA PRO A 179 -1.19 15.65 0.35
C PRO A 179 -0.48 14.39 0.84
N ALA A 180 0.74 14.19 0.35
CA ALA A 180 1.63 13.18 0.92
C ALA A 180 1.94 13.51 2.39
N ARG A 181 1.98 12.51 3.27
CA ARG A 181 2.40 12.66 4.66
C ARG A 181 3.55 11.70 4.95
N ARG A 182 4.66 12.25 5.45
CA ARG A 182 5.90 11.51 5.67
C ARG A 182 5.83 10.51 6.83
N ARG A 183 5.13 10.85 7.91
CA ARG A 183 5.23 10.14 9.19
C ARG A 183 3.92 9.44 9.52
N LEU A 184 4.05 8.20 9.97
CA LEU A 184 2.99 7.53 10.72
C LEU A 184 3.05 7.99 12.18
N PRO A 185 1.91 7.96 12.90
CA PRO A 185 1.88 8.03 14.35
C PRO A 185 2.89 7.06 15.00
N ASP A 186 3.44 7.44 16.15
CA ASP A 186 4.36 6.57 16.90
C ASP A 186 3.64 5.35 17.49
N ASP A 187 2.37 5.53 17.85
CA ASP A 187 1.48 4.44 18.26
C ASP A 187 1.21 3.50 17.07
N PRO A 188 1.61 2.21 17.16
CA PRO A 188 1.45 1.25 16.06
C PRO A 188 -0.02 0.94 15.73
N TRP A 189 -0.93 1.03 16.70
CA TRP A 189 -2.35 0.81 16.48
C TRP A 189 -2.94 1.95 15.63
N LEU A 190 -2.63 3.21 15.98
CA LEU A 190 -3.07 4.38 15.21
C LEU A 190 -2.43 4.39 13.82
N ALA A 191 -1.15 4.00 13.71
CA ALA A 191 -0.49 3.86 12.43
C ALA A 191 -1.19 2.85 11.52
N ASP A 192 -1.52 1.65 12.03
CA ASP A 192 -2.24 0.64 11.26
C ASP A 192 -3.63 1.13 10.84
N LEU A 193 -4.38 1.77 11.75
CA LEU A 193 -5.69 2.33 11.43
C LEU A 193 -5.62 3.37 10.31
N LEU A 194 -4.66 4.31 10.36
CA LEU A 194 -4.49 5.31 9.33
C LEU A 194 -4.09 4.70 7.99
N THR A 195 -3.21 3.70 7.98
CA THR A 195 -2.86 3.01 6.72
C THR A 195 -4.06 2.28 6.11
N LEU A 196 -4.99 1.78 6.92
CA LEU A 196 -6.24 1.21 6.41
C LEU A 196 -7.18 2.28 5.87
N ALA A 197 -7.32 3.42 6.55
CA ALA A 197 -8.13 4.54 6.07
C ALA A 197 -7.58 5.13 4.75
N GLU A 198 -6.26 5.24 4.63
CA GLU A 198 -5.56 5.74 3.43
C GLU A 198 -5.95 4.97 2.15
N GLU A 199 -6.24 3.67 2.24
CA GLU A 199 -6.69 2.87 1.09
C GLU A 199 -7.97 3.43 0.44
N GLY A 200 -8.82 4.10 1.22
CA GLY A 200 -10.05 4.75 0.76
C GLY A 200 -9.81 5.90 -0.22
N LEU A 201 -8.60 6.47 -0.24
CA LEU A 201 -8.19 7.48 -1.20
C LEU A 201 -7.87 6.88 -2.58
N GLN A 202 -7.53 5.60 -2.64
CA GLN A 202 -7.04 4.93 -3.85
C GLN A 202 -8.08 3.97 -4.45
N ARG A 203 -8.89 3.34 -3.59
CA ARG A 203 -9.88 2.34 -4.00
C ARG A 203 -11.05 2.27 -3.03
N ARG A 204 -12.10 1.56 -3.43
CA ARG A 204 -13.19 1.19 -2.52
C ARG A 204 -12.70 0.20 -1.48
N PHE A 205 -13.21 0.32 -0.25
CA PHE A 205 -13.01 -0.68 0.78
C PHE A 205 -13.65 -2.02 0.41
N THR A 206 -12.98 -3.09 0.81
CA THR A 206 -13.31 -4.49 0.54
C THR A 206 -13.58 -5.22 1.86
N PRO A 207 -14.16 -6.44 1.82
CA PRO A 207 -14.33 -7.28 3.01
C PRO A 207 -13.03 -7.50 3.80
N LYS A 208 -11.87 -7.54 3.13
CA LYS A 208 -10.56 -7.65 3.77
C LYS A 208 -10.30 -6.46 4.71
N ASP A 209 -10.64 -5.25 4.30
CA ASP A 209 -10.39 -4.05 5.09
C ASP A 209 -11.26 -4.03 6.36
N VAL A 210 -12.49 -4.53 6.28
CA VAL A 210 -13.37 -4.73 7.44
C VAL A 210 -12.78 -5.76 8.41
N VAL A 211 -12.27 -6.89 7.90
CA VAL A 211 -11.60 -7.89 8.75
C VAL A 211 -10.36 -7.30 9.44
N ASP A 212 -9.53 -6.55 8.71
CA ASP A 212 -8.34 -5.91 9.27
C ASP A 212 -8.71 -4.94 10.41
N VAL A 213 -9.78 -4.15 10.26
CA VAL A 213 -10.27 -3.26 11.33
C VAL A 213 -10.83 -4.04 12.52
N LEU A 214 -11.58 -5.13 12.28
CA LEU A 214 -12.10 -5.95 13.36
C LEU A 214 -11.01 -6.62 14.19
N VAL A 215 -9.97 -7.11 13.53
CA VAL A 215 -8.78 -7.68 14.19
C VAL A 215 -8.02 -6.59 14.94
N LEU A 216 -7.95 -5.38 14.39
CA LEU A 216 -7.31 -4.24 15.06
C LEU A 216 -8.07 -3.80 16.33
N ILE A 217 -9.40 -3.78 16.30
CA ILE A 217 -10.27 -3.38 17.42
C ILE A 217 -10.50 -4.53 18.44
N ASP A 218 -9.92 -5.70 18.23
CA ASP A 218 -10.15 -6.84 19.12
C ASP A 218 -9.65 -6.58 20.56
N ALA A 219 -10.40 -7.09 21.55
CA ALA A 219 -10.25 -6.78 22.97
C ALA A 219 -8.93 -7.26 23.58
N ALA A 220 -8.16 -8.08 22.85
CA ALA A 220 -6.82 -8.51 23.27
C ALA A 220 -5.79 -7.38 23.26
N HIS A 221 -6.09 -6.25 22.59
CA HIS A 221 -5.19 -5.10 22.50
C HIS A 221 -5.83 -3.84 23.09
N PRO A 222 -5.07 -2.99 23.81
CA PRO A 222 -5.58 -1.71 24.26
C PRO A 222 -5.90 -0.85 23.03
N VAL A 223 -7.16 -0.47 22.91
CA VAL A 223 -7.63 0.45 21.88
C VAL A 223 -7.44 1.88 22.39
N PRO A 224 -6.80 2.77 21.61
CA PRO A 224 -6.72 4.19 21.94
C PRO A 224 -8.10 4.81 22.17
N ASP A 225 -8.16 5.85 22.99
CA ASP A 225 -9.40 6.59 23.19
C ASP A 225 -9.88 7.28 21.90
N ASP A 226 -11.16 7.63 21.85
CA ASP A 226 -11.78 8.21 20.66
C ASP A 226 -11.18 9.57 20.30
N ALA A 227 -10.71 10.33 21.30
CA ALA A 227 -10.09 11.62 21.08
C ALA A 227 -8.76 11.48 20.32
N ALA A 228 -7.93 10.50 20.68
CA ALA A 228 -6.69 10.17 20.00
C ALA A 228 -6.95 9.73 18.56
N ILE A 229 -7.97 8.88 18.34
CA ILE A 229 -8.36 8.41 17.00
C ILE A 229 -8.80 9.59 16.11
N VAL A 230 -9.66 10.46 16.64
CA VAL A 230 -10.15 11.65 15.91
C VAL A 230 -9.01 12.62 15.63
N ALA A 231 -8.12 12.86 16.61
CA ALA A 231 -6.98 13.74 16.44
C ALA A 231 -6.07 13.26 15.29
N VAL A 232 -5.66 11.98 15.29
CA VAL A 232 -4.79 11.48 14.21
C VAL A 232 -5.48 11.48 12.85
N ALA A 233 -6.79 11.20 12.80
CA ALA A 233 -7.55 11.23 11.55
C ALA A 233 -7.69 12.66 11.00
N ARG A 234 -7.88 13.64 11.88
CA ARG A 234 -7.91 15.07 11.53
C ARG A 234 -6.54 15.53 11.04
N ASP A 235 -5.48 15.27 11.80
CA ASP A 235 -4.11 15.72 11.50
C ASP A 235 -3.56 15.12 10.20
N ASN A 236 -4.10 13.96 9.78
CA ASN A 236 -3.70 13.28 8.54
C ASN A 236 -4.71 13.44 7.39
N HIS A 237 -5.74 14.28 7.55
CA HIS A 237 -6.77 14.54 6.52
C HIS A 237 -7.56 13.29 6.10
N LEU A 238 -7.73 12.33 7.00
CA LEU A 238 -8.33 11.00 6.74
C LEU A 238 -9.65 10.78 7.48
N ALA A 239 -10.21 11.79 8.15
CA ALA A 239 -11.48 11.63 8.87
C ALA A 239 -12.63 11.11 7.97
N PRO A 240 -12.85 11.60 6.73
CA PRO A 240 -13.89 11.07 5.85
C PRO A 240 -13.69 9.60 5.46
N GLU A 241 -12.45 9.18 5.20
CA GLU A 241 -12.11 7.81 4.81
C GLU A 241 -12.23 6.87 6.00
N LEU A 242 -11.78 7.30 7.19
CA LEU A 242 -11.94 6.54 8.41
C LEU A 242 -13.42 6.33 8.77
N ALA A 243 -14.24 7.38 8.68
CA ALA A 243 -15.68 7.26 8.88
C ALA A 243 -16.34 6.30 7.88
N GLN A 244 -15.94 6.34 6.60
CA GLN A 244 -16.41 5.39 5.59
C GLN A 244 -16.02 3.94 5.91
N LEU A 245 -14.79 3.73 6.38
CA LEU A 245 -14.30 2.41 6.77
C LEU A 245 -15.05 1.88 8.00
N LEU A 246 -15.26 2.70 9.02
CA LEU A 246 -16.01 2.33 10.24
C LEU A 246 -17.49 2.06 9.93
N ALA A 247 -18.11 2.82 9.02
CA ALA A 247 -19.47 2.56 8.56
C ALA A 247 -19.61 1.17 7.92
N ARG A 248 -18.58 0.69 7.20
CA ARG A 248 -18.54 -0.69 6.66
C ARG A 248 -18.41 -1.75 7.76
N CYS A 249 -17.83 -1.38 8.91
CA CYS A 249 -17.72 -2.23 10.09
C CYS A 249 -18.97 -2.16 10.99
N SER A 250 -19.90 -1.23 10.75
CA SER A 250 -21.10 -1.03 11.56
C SER A 250 -21.93 -2.30 11.83
N PRO A 251 -22.12 -3.24 10.88
CA PRO A 251 -22.90 -4.45 11.13
C PRO A 251 -22.26 -5.42 12.15
N VAL A 252 -21.00 -5.21 12.52
CA VAL A 252 -20.15 -6.16 13.25
C VAL A 252 -19.46 -5.53 14.46
N LEU A 253 -19.42 -4.20 14.56
CA LEU A 253 -18.96 -3.49 15.75
C LEU A 253 -20.04 -3.41 16.83
N PRO A 254 -19.67 -3.40 18.13
CA PRO A 254 -20.58 -3.05 19.20
C PRO A 254 -21.22 -1.67 18.96
N ALA A 255 -22.54 -1.56 19.17
CA ALA A 255 -23.30 -0.35 18.86
C ALA A 255 -22.81 0.88 19.64
N ASP A 256 -22.49 0.71 20.93
CA ASP A 256 -21.93 1.74 21.79
C ASP A 256 -20.59 2.28 21.26
N ARG A 257 -19.70 1.38 20.82
CA ARG A 257 -18.41 1.77 20.24
C ARG A 257 -18.57 2.50 18.92
N ARG A 258 -19.49 2.02 18.07
CA ARG A 258 -19.80 2.66 16.79
C ARG A 258 -20.36 4.06 17.00
N ASP A 259 -21.42 4.18 17.80
CA ASP A 259 -22.15 5.43 17.97
C ASP A 259 -21.24 6.50 18.62
N GLY A 260 -20.35 6.09 19.54
CA GLY A 260 -19.32 6.96 20.11
C GLY A 260 -18.32 7.48 19.07
N LEU A 261 -17.75 6.60 18.25
CA LEU A 261 -16.79 6.98 17.20
C LEU A 261 -17.43 7.83 16.09
N ASP A 262 -18.65 7.49 15.66
CA ASP A 262 -19.37 8.25 14.65
C ASP A 262 -19.65 9.68 15.13
N ALA A 263 -20.11 9.83 16.38
CA ALA A 263 -20.31 11.13 17.00
C ALA A 263 -19.00 11.92 17.14
N ALA A 264 -17.91 11.25 17.54
CA ALA A 264 -16.60 11.88 17.72
C ALA A 264 -15.98 12.33 16.39
N LEU A 265 -16.15 11.58 15.30
CA LEU A 265 -15.61 11.89 13.98
C LEU A 265 -16.42 12.92 13.20
N ALA A 266 -17.71 13.09 13.50
CA ALA A 266 -18.63 13.91 12.69
C ALA A 266 -18.11 15.32 12.38
N CYS A 267 -17.56 16.00 13.40
CA CYS A 267 -16.98 17.34 13.24
C CYS A 267 -15.75 17.33 12.33
N ALA A 268 -14.80 16.42 12.57
CA ALA A 268 -13.58 16.29 11.75
C ALA A 268 -13.90 15.91 10.29
N VAL A 269 -14.92 15.09 10.05
CA VAL A 269 -15.40 14.76 8.70
C VAL A 269 -15.95 16.00 8.00
N ALA A 270 -16.75 16.82 8.68
CA ALA A 270 -17.32 18.03 8.10
C ALA A 270 -16.24 19.08 7.79
N GLU A 271 -15.30 19.29 8.71
CA GLU A 271 -14.15 20.18 8.54
C GLU A 271 -13.31 19.78 7.31
N GLU A 272 -12.95 18.51 7.22
CA GLU A 272 -12.11 18.00 6.13
C GLU A 272 -12.82 18.05 4.78
N ARG A 273 -14.13 17.74 4.72
CA ARG A 273 -14.93 17.91 3.49
C ARG A 273 -15.02 19.37 3.06
N ALA A 274 -15.22 20.29 3.99
CA ALA A 274 -15.24 21.72 3.70
C ALA A 274 -13.88 22.21 3.17
N ARG A 275 -12.78 21.73 3.77
CA ARG A 275 -11.42 22.02 3.31
C ARG A 275 -11.21 21.57 1.87
N ARG A 276 -11.56 20.32 1.54
CA ARG A 276 -11.44 19.77 0.17
C ARG A 276 -12.30 20.51 -0.83
N ALA A 277 -13.54 20.87 -0.46
CA ALA A 277 -14.45 21.62 -1.32
C ALA A 277 -14.00 23.08 -1.58
N ALA A 278 -13.19 23.66 -0.69
CA ALA A 278 -12.61 24.99 -0.87
C ALA A 278 -11.35 24.99 -1.76
N GLN A 279 -10.82 23.81 -2.11
CA GLN A 279 -9.71 23.72 -3.05
C GLN A 279 -10.21 23.86 -4.50
N PRO A 280 -9.40 24.47 -5.39
CA PRO A 280 -9.73 24.51 -6.81
C PRO A 280 -9.95 23.09 -7.36
N ASP A 281 -10.95 22.92 -8.23
CA ASP A 281 -11.23 21.63 -8.86
C ASP A 281 -10.00 21.16 -9.67
N PRO A 282 -9.33 20.05 -9.28
CA PRO A 282 -8.19 19.52 -10.02
C PRO A 282 -8.60 18.93 -11.39
N ALA A 283 -9.90 18.77 -11.66
CA ALA A 283 -10.43 18.22 -12.90
C ALA A 283 -10.53 19.25 -14.04
N ASP A 284 -10.07 20.49 -13.86
CA ASP A 284 -9.92 21.42 -14.98
C ASP A 284 -8.91 20.84 -16.00
N PRO A 285 -9.35 20.45 -17.21
CA PRO A 285 -8.47 19.89 -18.23
C PRO A 285 -7.38 20.86 -18.70
N SER A 286 -7.53 22.16 -18.43
CA SER A 286 -6.50 23.18 -18.70
C SER A 286 -5.36 23.20 -17.68
N ALA A 287 -5.50 22.47 -16.56
CA ALA A 287 -4.53 22.39 -15.47
C ALA A 287 -3.72 21.07 -15.45
N VAL A 288 -3.71 20.31 -16.55
CA VAL A 288 -2.78 19.17 -16.68
C VAL A 288 -1.38 19.76 -16.80
N ALA A 289 -0.64 19.73 -15.68
CA ALA A 289 0.77 20.10 -15.65
C ALA A 289 1.50 19.40 -16.80
N ALA A 290 2.04 20.21 -17.72
CA ALA A 290 2.62 19.76 -18.97
C ALA A 290 3.95 19.04 -18.74
N THR A 291 4.62 19.36 -17.64
CA THR A 291 5.94 18.82 -17.30
C THR A 291 5.95 18.04 -15.99
N PRO A 292 6.88 17.09 -15.82
CA PRO A 292 7.15 16.41 -14.55
C PRO A 292 7.34 17.37 -13.36
N GLU A 293 8.07 18.47 -13.55
CA GLU A 293 8.36 19.41 -12.47
C GLU A 293 7.13 20.20 -12.03
N GLU A 294 6.25 20.60 -12.96
CA GLU A 294 4.97 21.23 -12.63
C GLU A 294 4.06 20.27 -11.84
N ARG A 295 4.02 18.98 -12.23
CA ARG A 295 3.26 17.96 -11.49
C ARG A 295 3.76 17.79 -10.07
N LEU A 296 5.08 17.69 -9.89
CA LEU A 296 5.68 17.61 -8.55
C LEU A 296 5.36 18.84 -7.72
N ARG A 297 5.45 20.06 -8.28
CA ARG A 297 5.05 21.30 -7.58
C ARG A 297 3.57 21.32 -7.20
N ALA A 298 2.71 20.71 -8.01
CA ALA A 298 1.29 20.55 -7.71
C ALA A 298 0.99 19.39 -6.74
N GLY A 299 2.01 18.72 -6.17
CA GLY A 299 1.84 17.59 -5.27
C GLY A 299 1.33 16.32 -5.98
N GLN A 300 1.41 16.27 -7.31
CA GLN A 300 0.97 15.13 -8.12
C GLN A 300 2.12 14.15 -8.33
N PRO A 301 1.85 12.83 -8.37
CA PRO A 301 2.88 11.86 -8.67
C PRO A 301 3.35 11.97 -10.13
N VAL A 302 4.62 11.65 -10.32
CA VAL A 302 5.28 11.49 -11.62
C VAL A 302 5.90 10.10 -11.66
N TYR A 303 5.64 9.37 -12.74
CA TYR A 303 6.06 7.98 -12.88
C TYR A 303 7.31 7.89 -13.75
N GLY A 304 8.18 6.93 -13.45
CA GLY A 304 9.39 6.66 -14.21
C GLY A 304 9.19 5.47 -15.13
N MET A 305 9.29 5.70 -16.44
CA MET A 305 9.44 4.64 -17.43
C MET A 305 10.91 4.22 -17.47
N VAL A 306 11.22 3.03 -16.98
CA VAL A 306 12.60 2.51 -16.94
C VAL A 306 13.16 2.39 -18.35
N LEU A 307 14.28 3.07 -18.60
CA LEU A 307 15.01 3.04 -19.87
C LEU A 307 16.05 1.91 -19.87
N ARG A 308 16.70 1.69 -18.73
CA ARG A 308 17.63 0.58 -18.48
C ARG A 308 17.83 0.37 -16.98
N ARG A 309 18.22 -0.86 -16.61
CA ARG A 309 18.79 -1.14 -15.29
C ARG A 309 20.22 -0.62 -15.20
N ALA A 310 20.64 -0.26 -14.00
CA ALA A 310 21.99 0.20 -13.73
C ALA A 310 22.46 -0.29 -12.35
N THR A 311 23.77 -0.32 -12.14
CA THR A 311 24.35 -0.54 -10.81
C THR A 311 25.35 0.57 -10.56
N ARG A 312 25.01 1.49 -9.67
CA ARG A 312 25.79 2.70 -9.39
C ARG A 312 26.09 2.83 -7.91
N PRO A 313 27.10 2.11 -7.40
CA PRO A 313 27.45 2.17 -5.98
C PRO A 313 27.89 3.57 -5.54
N GLU A 314 28.27 4.45 -6.48
CA GLU A 314 28.62 5.83 -6.21
C GLU A 314 27.41 6.75 -5.96
N LEU A 315 26.21 6.33 -6.36
CA LEU A 315 24.98 7.08 -6.11
C LEU A 315 24.30 6.55 -4.86
N THR A 316 24.06 7.45 -3.91
CA THR A 316 23.23 7.19 -2.72
C THR A 316 21.87 7.87 -2.81
N LEU A 317 21.70 8.78 -3.76
CA LEU A 317 20.49 9.57 -4.00
C LEU A 317 20.22 9.63 -5.51
N SER A 318 18.94 9.75 -5.86
CA SER A 318 18.49 9.95 -7.22
C SER A 318 18.81 11.36 -7.70
N ARG A 319 19.02 11.50 -9.00
CA ARG A 319 19.31 12.79 -9.65
C ARG A 319 18.37 12.99 -10.82
N LEU A 320 17.64 14.10 -10.79
CA LEU A 320 16.86 14.57 -11.92
C LEU A 320 17.76 15.33 -12.89
N HIS A 321 17.60 15.05 -14.17
CA HIS A 321 18.28 15.73 -15.27
C HIS A 321 17.25 16.18 -16.28
N THR A 322 17.20 17.47 -16.57
CA THR A 322 16.26 18.05 -17.56
C THR A 322 17.07 18.62 -18.72
N PRO A 323 17.56 17.77 -19.64
CA PRO A 323 18.33 18.24 -20.81
C PRO A 323 17.51 19.16 -21.72
N GLU A 324 16.18 18.98 -21.75
CA GLU A 324 15.24 19.77 -22.55
C GLU A 324 13.94 19.98 -21.75
N PRO A 325 13.14 21.03 -22.03
CA PRO A 325 11.98 21.40 -21.18
C PRO A 325 10.93 20.29 -20.99
N ASP A 326 10.73 19.43 -22.00
CA ASP A 326 9.77 18.33 -22.02
C ASP A 326 10.40 16.96 -21.70
N LEU A 327 11.71 16.94 -21.42
CA LEU A 327 12.47 15.71 -21.21
C LEU A 327 13.12 15.74 -19.82
N THR A 328 12.57 14.97 -18.89
CA THR A 328 13.15 14.79 -17.56
C THR A 328 13.59 13.34 -17.38
N LEU A 329 14.87 13.13 -17.09
CA LEU A 329 15.46 11.84 -16.77
C LEU A 329 15.69 11.74 -15.25
N LEU A 330 15.44 10.56 -14.69
CA LEU A 330 15.78 10.21 -13.32
C LEU A 330 16.89 9.16 -13.35
N ARG A 331 18.05 9.50 -12.79
CA ARG A 331 19.14 8.56 -12.57
C ARG A 331 19.11 8.11 -11.12
N THR A 332 19.00 6.81 -10.89
CA THR A 332 19.01 6.22 -9.55
C THR A 332 20.21 5.27 -9.40
N PRO A 333 20.47 4.75 -8.20
CA PRO A 333 21.48 3.71 -7.98
C PRO A 333 21.21 2.40 -8.73
N VAL A 334 19.95 2.12 -9.09
CA VAL A 334 19.50 0.83 -9.66
C VAL A 334 18.97 0.92 -11.10
N ALA A 335 18.67 2.12 -11.60
CA ALA A 335 18.08 2.32 -12.91
C ALA A 335 18.27 3.73 -13.46
N ASP A 336 18.00 3.90 -14.76
CA ASP A 336 17.63 5.20 -15.33
C ASP A 336 16.20 5.13 -15.85
N ALA A 337 15.46 6.20 -15.66
CA ALA A 337 14.08 6.31 -16.11
C ALA A 337 13.80 7.64 -16.79
N LEU A 338 12.88 7.62 -17.75
CA LEU A 338 12.21 8.79 -18.27
C LEU A 338 11.02 9.12 -17.36
N MET A 339 10.98 10.33 -16.81
CA MET A 339 9.87 10.78 -15.98
C MET A 339 8.71 11.26 -16.85
N VAL A 340 7.53 10.67 -16.64
CA VAL A 340 6.35 10.86 -17.48
C VAL A 340 5.14 11.33 -16.68
N THR A 341 4.31 12.14 -17.34
CA THR A 341 3.12 12.76 -16.77
C THR A 341 1.82 12.02 -17.12
N GLY A 342 1.87 11.07 -18.07
CA GLY A 342 0.73 10.33 -18.58
C GLY A 342 1.04 8.84 -18.82
N GLN A 343 -0.01 8.07 -19.10
CA GLN A 343 0.07 6.62 -19.30
C GLN A 343 0.70 6.20 -20.63
N LEU A 344 0.59 7.07 -21.64
CA LEU A 344 1.15 6.83 -22.97
C LEU A 344 2.36 7.74 -23.16
N VAL A 345 3.44 7.15 -23.65
CA VAL A 345 4.70 7.85 -23.93
C VAL A 345 4.91 7.84 -25.43
N ASP A 346 5.13 9.03 -26.00
CA ASP A 346 5.47 9.17 -27.40
C ASP A 346 6.82 8.48 -27.70
N SER A 347 6.88 7.66 -28.76
CA SER A 347 8.10 6.94 -29.15
C SER A 347 9.27 7.89 -29.45
N HIS A 348 9.00 9.06 -30.02
CA HIS A 348 10.03 10.07 -30.27
C HIS A 348 10.59 10.67 -28.97
N LEU A 349 9.74 10.85 -27.94
CA LEU A 349 10.20 11.27 -26.62
C LEU A 349 11.08 10.19 -25.98
N TYR A 350 10.69 8.91 -26.11
CA TYR A 350 11.48 7.77 -25.64
C TYR A 350 12.86 7.72 -26.34
N ASP A 351 12.90 7.87 -27.66
CA ASP A 351 14.16 7.85 -28.42
C ASP A 351 15.07 9.03 -28.07
N ARG A 352 14.49 10.23 -27.83
CA ARG A 352 15.23 11.39 -27.33
C ARG A 352 15.80 11.12 -25.94
N ALA A 353 15.03 10.50 -25.05
CA ALA A 353 15.46 10.13 -23.71
C ALA A 353 16.67 9.19 -23.74
N GLN A 354 16.65 8.16 -24.60
CA GLN A 354 17.77 7.24 -24.81
C GLN A 354 19.03 7.97 -25.31
N ARG A 355 18.90 8.88 -26.28
CA ARG A 355 20.03 9.69 -26.78
C ARG A 355 20.61 10.61 -25.70
N ALA A 356 19.75 11.32 -24.99
CA ALA A 356 20.18 12.22 -23.91
C ALA A 356 20.89 11.45 -22.78
N LEU A 357 20.42 10.24 -22.46
CA LEU A 357 21.06 9.37 -21.48
C LEU A 357 22.47 8.93 -21.92
N ALA A 358 22.66 8.59 -23.19
CA ALA A 358 23.98 8.25 -23.73
C ALA A 358 24.97 9.42 -23.62
N THR A 359 24.52 10.65 -23.89
CA THR A 359 25.34 11.86 -23.73
C THR A 359 25.76 12.08 -22.27
N LEU A 360 24.87 11.83 -21.31
CA LEU A 360 25.16 11.96 -19.87
C LEU A 360 26.17 10.94 -19.36
N ASP A 361 26.34 9.81 -20.03
CA ASP A 361 27.36 8.82 -19.69
C ASP A 361 28.73 9.19 -20.27
N GLY A 362 28.78 9.74 -21.48
CA GLY A 362 30.03 10.18 -22.12
C GLY A 362 30.63 11.47 -21.54
N ALA A 363 29.89 12.19 -20.69
CA ALA A 363 30.35 13.39 -19.99
C ALA A 363 31.00 13.09 -18.62
N ARG A 364 31.09 11.82 -18.22
CA ARG A 364 31.83 11.35 -17.03
C ARG A 364 33.22 10.88 -17.43
#